data_AF-A0A914G7M5-F1
#
_entry.id   AF-A0A914G7M5-F1
#
_cell.length_a   1.000
_cell.length_b   1.000
_cell.length_c   1.000
_cell.angle_alpha   90.00
_cell.angle_beta   90.00
_cell.angle_gamma   90.00
#
_symmetry.space_group_name_H-M   'P 1'
#
loop_
_entity.id
_entity.type
_entity.pdbx_description
1 polymer ?
#
loop_
_entity_poly.entity_id
_entity_poly.type
_entity_poly.pdbx_seq_one_letter_code
_entity_poly.pdbx_strand_id
1 'polypeptide(L)' 'MTSLLKPKICLNLLSIRGALRPPPNLPYLGLYRTEGEVVQQDELLVSQKKLNYHPGAN' A
#
# COMPACT_ATOMS: atom_id res chain seq x y z
N MET A 1 -27.39 36.31 0.58
CA MET A 1 -26.70 35.75 -0.60
C MET A 1 -25.93 34.51 -0.17
N THR A 2 -26.21 33.40 -0.86
CA THR A 2 -25.55 32.08 -0.90
C THR A 2 -25.26 31.35 0.42
N SER A 3 -26.20 30.48 0.82
CA SER A 3 -25.98 29.32 1.69
C SER A 3 -25.17 28.24 0.94
N LEU A 4 -23.98 27.92 1.45
CA LEU A 4 -23.11 26.89 0.87
C LEU A 4 -23.61 25.49 1.27
N LEU A 5 -24.43 24.88 0.42
CA LEU A 5 -24.84 23.48 0.54
C LEU A 5 -23.59 22.58 0.42
N LYS A 6 -23.20 21.96 1.53
CA LYS A 6 -22.19 20.89 1.55
C LYS A 6 -22.72 19.71 0.74
N PRO A 7 -21.96 19.17 -0.24
CA PRO A 7 -22.43 18.03 -1.01
C PRO A 7 -22.60 16.80 -0.11
N LYS A 8 -23.80 16.22 -0.14
CA LYS A 8 -24.10 14.91 0.46
C LYS A 8 -23.25 13.88 -0.26
N ILE A 9 -22.26 13.33 0.43
CA ILE A 9 -21.48 12.20 -0.07
C ILE A 9 -22.40 10.98 -0.05
N CYS A 10 -22.98 10.63 -1.19
CA CYS A 10 -23.64 9.35 -1.41
C CYS A 10 -22.56 8.27 -1.55
N LEU A 11 -22.16 7.68 -0.42
CA LEU A 11 -21.31 6.50 -0.38
C LEU A 11 -22.10 5.31 -0.96
N ASN A 12 -21.90 5.03 -2.25
CA ASN A 12 -22.29 3.77 -2.87
C ASN A 12 -21.51 2.62 -2.21
N LEU A 13 -22.15 2.02 -1.19
CA LEU A 13 -21.63 1.00 -0.27
C LEU A 13 -21.36 -0.38 -0.92
N LEU A 14 -21.25 -0.46 -2.25
CA LEU A 14 -21.17 -1.72 -3.01
C LEU A 14 -19.82 -1.95 -3.75
N SER A 15 -18.87 -1.01 -3.68
CA SER A 15 -17.55 -1.13 -4.37
C SER A 15 -16.36 -1.34 -3.42
N ILE A 16 -16.59 -1.85 -2.21
CA ILE A 16 -15.56 -1.92 -1.15
C ILE A 16 -14.61 -3.11 -1.36
N ARG A 17 -15.03 -4.17 -2.08
CA ARG A 17 -14.19 -5.37 -2.29
C ARG A 17 -13.10 -5.18 -3.35
N GLY A 18 -13.28 -4.27 -4.31
CA GLY A 18 -12.28 -3.95 -5.33
C GLY A 18 -11.32 -2.83 -4.92
N ALA A 19 -11.73 -1.93 -4.03
CA ALA A 19 -10.91 -0.82 -3.56
C ALA A 19 -9.83 -1.21 -2.54
N LEU A 20 -9.97 -2.37 -1.90
CA LEU A 20 -9.02 -2.89 -0.89
C LEU A 20 -7.93 -3.80 -1.49
N ARG A 21 -8.07 -4.22 -2.75
CA ARG A 21 -7.04 -5.01 -3.42
C ARG A 21 -6.18 -4.05 -4.25
N PRO A 22 -4.86 -3.98 -4.01
CA PRO A 22 -3.99 -3.18 -4.84
C PRO A 22 -4.10 -3.64 -6.30
N PRO A 23 -3.91 -2.73 -7.27
CA PRO A 23 -3.88 -3.07 -8.68
C PRO A 23 -2.95 -4.27 -8.93
N PRO A 24 -3.37 -5.28 -9.72
CA PRO A 24 -2.63 -6.54 -9.87
C PRO A 24 -1.24 -6.38 -10.50
N ASN A 25 -0.97 -5.22 -11.10
CA ASN A 25 0.30 -4.88 -11.72
C ASN A 25 1.32 -4.25 -10.75
N LEU A 26 0.97 -4.02 -9.49
CA LEU A 26 1.84 -3.38 -8.52
C LEU A 26 2.13 -4.31 -7.35
N PRO A 27 3.41 -4.46 -6.95
CA PRO A 27 3.75 -5.19 -5.73
C PRO A 27 3.09 -4.50 -4.52
N TYR A 28 2.73 -5.31 -3.53
CA TYR A 28 2.27 -4.79 -2.25
C TYR A 28 3.37 -3.92 -1.63
N LEU A 29 3.00 -2.78 -1.06
CA LEU A 29 3.96 -1.92 -0.38
C LEU A 29 4.06 -2.37 1.07
N GLY A 30 5.28 -2.57 1.56
CA GLY A 30 5.54 -2.99 2.93
C GLY A 30 6.75 -3.92 3.04
N LEU A 31 6.86 -4.54 4.20
CA LEU A 31 7.86 -5.55 4.51
C LEU A 31 7.41 -6.90 3.96
N TYR A 32 8.31 -7.54 3.23
CA TYR A 32 8.14 -8.90 2.71
C TYR A 32 8.85 -9.92 3.58
N ARG A 33 9.90 -9.50 4.29
CA ARG A 33 10.68 -10.33 5.21
C ARG A 33 10.83 -9.64 6.56
N THR A 34 10.93 -10.45 7.60
CA THR A 34 11.10 -10.00 8.99
C THR A 34 12.48 -10.37 9.53
N GLU A 35 12.85 -9.77 10.67
CA GLU A 35 14.17 -9.96 11.26
C GLU A 35 14.41 -11.44 11.64
N GLY A 36 15.56 -11.97 11.23
CA GLY A 36 15.98 -13.35 11.52
C GLY A 36 15.46 -14.40 10.53
N GLU A 37 14.69 -14.02 9.52
CA GLU A 37 14.30 -14.94 8.45
C GLU A 37 15.49 -15.29 7.55
N VAL A 38 15.58 -16.56 7.14
CA VAL A 38 16.54 -16.98 6.12
C VAL A 38 15.99 -16.58 4.76
N VAL A 39 16.80 -15.86 3.99
CA VAL A 39 16.42 -15.29 2.70
C VAL A 39 17.38 -15.78 1.63
N GLN A 40 16.89 -16.07 0.43
CA GLN A 40 17.72 -16.39 -0.74
C GLN A 40 18.18 -15.11 -1.43
N GLN A 41 19.26 -15.23 -2.20
CA GLN A 41 19.73 -14.15 -3.07
C GLN A 41 18.59 -13.70 -4.01
N ASP A 42 18.47 -12.38 -4.21
CA ASP A 42 17.48 -11.71 -5.07
C ASP A 42 16.02 -11.72 -4.57
N GLU A 43 15.75 -12.24 -3.37
CA GLU A 43 14.40 -12.12 -2.78
C GLU A 43 14.12 -10.68 -2.29
N LEU A 44 12.87 -10.24 -2.51
CA LEU A 44 12.42 -8.91 -2.09
C LEU A 44 12.26 -8.84 -0.57
N LEU A 45 12.98 -7.91 0.08
CA LEU A 45 12.87 -7.66 1.53
C LEU A 45 11.80 -6.63 1.87
N VAL A 46 11.75 -5.52 1.12
CA VAL A 46 10.84 -4.40 1.38
C VAL A 46 10.49 -3.68 0.07
N SER A 47 9.22 -3.31 -0.08
CA SER A 47 8.73 -2.46 -1.16
C SER A 47 8.21 -1.16 -0.57
N GLN A 48 8.88 -0.05 -0.85
CA GLN A 48 8.60 1.23 -0.19
C GLN A 48 8.55 2.38 -1.19
N LYS A 49 7.59 3.30 -1.02
CA LYS A 49 7.48 4.54 -1.82
C LYS A 49 8.46 5.62 -1.39
N LYS A 50 8.75 5.69 -0.09
CA LYS A 50 9.75 6.56 0.52
C LYS A 50 10.84 5.68 1.10
N LEU A 51 12.06 6.19 1.13
CA LEU A 51 13.23 5.42 1.53
C LEU A 51 13.38 5.44 3.06
N ASN A 52 12.58 4.62 3.75
CA ASN A 52 12.59 4.48 5.20
C ASN A 52 13.60 3.41 5.66
N TYR A 53 13.71 2.33 4.88
CA TYR A 53 14.72 1.28 5.06
C TYR A 53 15.87 1.54 4.08
N HIS A 54 17.08 1.61 4.59
CA HIS A 54 18.29 1.80 3.79
C HIS A 54 18.91 0.44 3.46
N PRO A 55 19.43 0.24 2.24
CA PRO A 55 20.15 -0.98 1.90
C PRO A 55 21.39 -1.12 2.80
N GLY A 56 21.54 -2.29 3.43
CA GLY A 56 22.69 -2.65 4.24
C GLY A 56 23.68 -3.54 3.49
N ALA A 57 24.52 -4.26 4.24
CA ALA A 57 25.24 -5.42 3.70
C ALA A 57 24.24 -6.58 3.49
N ASN A 58 24.54 -7.46 2.52
CA ASN A 58 23.69 -8.59 2.10
C ASN A 58 23.35 -9.55 3.25
#